data_AF-L5NMG1-F1
#
_entry.id   AF-L5NMG1-F1
#
_cell.length_a   1.000
_cell.length_b   1.000
_cell.length_c   1.000
_cell.angle_alpha   90.00
_cell.angle_beta   90.00
_cell.angle_gamma   90.00
#
_symmetry.space_group_name_H-M   'P 1'
#
loop_
_entity.id
_entity.type
_entity.pdbx_description
1 polymer ?
#
loop_
_entity_poly.entity_id
_entity_poly.type
_entity_poly.pdbx_seq_one_letter_code
_entity_poly.pdbx_strand_id
1 'polypeptide(L)'
;LGIWEPRSRTLRQTSPPSQFHLQKALDDVRTIEDIDPETVCFGHFGPKPYDADLAEEYKRVLVEWVEAIRQKRAELGVDEAVIDHFVEHTQMDEVWGERKARDEERLNTRGVLGYLDYIGDDE
;
A
#
# COMPACT_ATOMS: atom_id res chain seq x y z
N LEU A 1 -1.78 -8.95 3.83
CA LEU A 1 -2.43 -7.73 4.37
C LEU A 1 -1.37 -6.70 4.73
N GLY A 2 -1.75 -5.43 4.77
CA GLY A 2 -0.84 -4.29 4.90
C GLY A 2 -0.47 -3.98 6.34
N ILE A 3 -0.54 -2.70 6.70
CA ILE A 3 -0.22 -2.20 8.03
C ILE A 3 -1.52 -1.69 8.66
N TRP A 4 -1.83 -2.18 9.86
CA TRP A 4 -2.87 -1.59 10.70
C TRP A 4 -2.23 -0.55 11.63
N GLU A 5 -2.50 0.74 11.46
CA GLU A 5 -1.98 1.77 12.38
C GLU A 5 -2.99 2.02 13.51
N PRO A 6 -2.73 1.55 14.75
CA PRO A 6 -3.72 1.60 15.82
C PRO A 6 -4.05 3.01 16.31
N ARG A 7 -3.13 3.98 16.17
CA ARG A 7 -3.36 5.37 16.64
C ARG A 7 -4.37 6.11 15.77
N SER A 8 -4.23 6.02 14.44
CA SER A 8 -5.15 6.61 13.49
C SER A 8 -6.31 5.68 13.13
N ARG A 9 -6.22 4.39 13.50
CA ARG A 9 -7.19 3.33 13.16
C ARG A 9 -7.40 3.22 11.66
N THR A 10 -6.31 3.29 10.90
CA THR A 10 -6.33 3.23 9.44
C THR A 10 -5.53 2.04 8.94
N LEU A 11 -6.00 1.47 7.84
CA LEU A 11 -5.21 0.56 7.03
C LEU A 11 -4.27 1.34 6.11
N ARG A 12 -3.03 0.89 6.02
CA ARG A 12 -2.05 1.36 5.05
C ARG A 12 -1.60 0.22 4.16
N GLN A 13 -1.34 0.55 2.92
CA GLN A 13 -0.71 -0.32 1.95
C GLN A 13 0.70 -0.74 2.40
N THR A 14 1.15 -1.86 1.85
CA THR A 14 2.57 -2.19 1.76
C THR A 14 2.80 -2.68 0.35
N SER A 15 3.63 -1.96 -0.39
CA SER A 15 3.94 -2.18 -1.79
C SER A 15 5.44 -2.03 -2.07
N PRO A 16 6.35 -2.56 -1.24
CA PRO A 16 7.78 -2.41 -1.51
C PRO A 16 8.19 -3.16 -2.78
N PRO A 17 9.19 -2.67 -3.54
CA PRO A 17 9.75 -3.35 -4.70
C PRO A 17 10.53 -4.61 -4.28
N SER A 18 10.89 -5.49 -5.22
CA SER A 18 10.50 -5.52 -6.65
C SER A 18 9.28 -6.41 -6.92
N GLN A 19 8.73 -7.03 -5.89
CA GLN A 19 7.74 -8.10 -6.01
C GLN A 19 6.29 -7.63 -5.87
N PHE A 20 6.06 -6.33 -5.64
CA PHE A 20 4.70 -5.82 -5.53
C PHE A 20 3.90 -6.08 -6.82
N HIS A 21 2.68 -6.59 -6.65
CA HIS A 21 1.77 -6.86 -7.76
C HIS A 21 0.33 -6.70 -7.26
N LEU A 22 -0.40 -5.72 -7.80
CA LEU A 22 -1.74 -5.37 -7.31
C LEU A 22 -2.71 -6.56 -7.37
N GLN A 23 -2.81 -7.24 -8.52
CA GLN A 23 -3.76 -8.36 -8.67
C GLN A 23 -3.50 -9.49 -7.66
N LYS A 24 -2.23 -9.91 -7.50
CA LYS A 24 -1.87 -10.92 -6.50
C LYS A 24 -2.21 -10.48 -5.08
N ALA A 25 -1.92 -9.22 -4.74
CA ALA A 25 -2.27 -8.69 -3.43
C ALA A 25 -3.80 -8.70 -3.19
N LEU A 26 -4.61 -8.38 -4.20
CA LEU A 26 -6.08 -8.47 -4.12
C LEU A 26 -6.57 -9.92 -3.99
N ASP A 27 -5.94 -10.86 -4.68
CA ASP A 27 -6.25 -12.29 -4.59
C ASP A 27 -5.88 -12.86 -3.21
N ASP A 28 -4.81 -12.37 -2.58
CA ASP A 28 -4.51 -12.68 -1.18
C ASP A 28 -5.62 -12.18 -0.24
N VAL A 29 -6.20 -11.00 -0.48
CA VAL A 29 -7.33 -10.53 0.33
C VAL A 29 -8.56 -11.42 0.14
N ARG A 30 -8.87 -11.80 -1.10
CA ARG A 30 -9.97 -12.74 -1.40
C ARG A 30 -9.76 -14.09 -0.71
N THR A 31 -8.52 -14.58 -0.70
CA THR A 31 -8.18 -15.82 0.00
C THR A 31 -8.48 -15.70 1.50
N ILE A 32 -8.21 -14.55 2.12
CA ILE A 32 -8.53 -14.30 3.54
C ILE A 32 -10.04 -14.22 3.76
N GLU A 33 -10.78 -13.58 2.85
CA GLU A 33 -12.25 -13.56 2.91
C GLU A 33 -12.85 -14.96 2.81
N ASP A 34 -12.35 -15.79 1.91
CA ASP A 34 -12.81 -17.17 1.72
C ASP A 34 -12.50 -18.05 2.95
N ILE A 35 -11.43 -17.74 3.69
CA ILE A 35 -11.09 -18.41 4.97
C ILE A 35 -12.03 -17.98 6.10
N ASP A 36 -12.57 -16.75 6.06
CA ASP A 36 -13.42 -16.14 7.10
C ASP A 36 -12.85 -16.33 8.53
N PRO A 37 -11.61 -15.85 8.80
CA PRO A 37 -10.98 -16.08 10.09
C PRO A 37 -11.65 -15.26 11.19
N GLU A 38 -11.63 -15.71 12.44
CA GLU A 38 -12.12 -14.88 13.56
C GLU A 38 -11.20 -13.66 13.83
N THR A 39 -9.91 -13.78 13.49
CA THR A 39 -8.90 -12.76 13.79
C THR A 39 -7.81 -12.75 12.72
N VAL A 40 -7.38 -11.54 12.36
CA VAL A 40 -6.24 -11.30 11.49
C VAL A 40 -5.06 -10.79 12.33
N CYS A 41 -3.90 -11.43 12.18
CA CYS A 41 -2.64 -10.95 12.76
C CYS A 41 -1.84 -10.15 11.73
N PHE A 42 -1.81 -8.83 11.88
CA PHE A 42 -0.98 -7.98 11.04
C PHE A 42 0.49 -8.11 11.45
N GLY A 43 1.39 -8.26 10.47
CA GLY A 43 2.83 -8.28 10.71
C GLY A 43 3.34 -7.02 11.44
N HIS A 44 2.58 -5.92 11.31
CA HIS A 44 2.74 -4.70 12.08
C HIS A 44 1.50 -4.49 12.96
N PHE A 45 1.73 -4.31 14.27
CA PHE A 45 0.72 -3.92 15.26
C PHE A 45 -0.31 -4.97 15.70
N GLY A 46 -0.08 -6.25 15.39
CA GLY A 46 -0.70 -7.36 16.11
C GLY A 46 -2.11 -7.76 15.64
N PRO A 47 -2.89 -8.46 16.48
CA PRO A 47 -4.17 -9.03 16.10
C PRO A 47 -5.31 -7.99 16.05
N LYS A 48 -6.22 -8.16 15.09
CA LYS A 48 -7.49 -7.43 14.99
C LYS A 48 -8.62 -8.42 14.65
N PRO A 49 -9.81 -8.30 15.27
CA PRO A 49 -10.98 -9.07 14.85
C PRO A 49 -11.25 -8.83 13.37
N TYR A 50 -11.50 -9.92 12.65
CA TYR A 50 -11.85 -9.84 11.24
C TYR A 50 -13.31 -9.43 11.09
N ASP A 51 -13.58 -8.64 10.06
CA ASP A 51 -14.92 -8.37 9.53
C ASP A 51 -14.79 -8.15 8.01
N ALA A 52 -15.89 -8.30 7.27
CA ALA A 52 -15.88 -8.13 5.82
C ALA A 52 -15.50 -6.70 5.40
N ASP A 53 -15.86 -5.71 6.23
CA ASP A 53 -15.52 -4.30 6.02
C ASP A 53 -14.00 -4.08 6.01
N LEU A 54 -13.24 -4.82 6.84
CA LEU A 54 -11.77 -4.76 6.89
C LEU A 54 -11.14 -5.20 5.57
N ALA A 55 -11.66 -6.28 4.97
CA ALA A 55 -11.16 -6.80 3.71
C ALA A 55 -11.49 -5.84 2.55
N GLU A 56 -12.72 -5.32 2.53
CA GLU A 56 -13.15 -4.32 1.55
C GLU A 56 -12.33 -3.03 1.66
N GLU A 57 -12.12 -2.52 2.88
CA GLU A 57 -11.28 -1.35 3.15
C GLU A 57 -9.86 -1.56 2.63
N TYR A 58 -9.26 -2.73 2.90
CA TYR A 58 -7.89 -2.97 2.48
C TYR A 58 -7.75 -3.09 0.95
N LYS A 59 -8.71 -3.72 0.26
CA LYS A 59 -8.76 -3.73 -1.21
C LYS A 59 -8.84 -2.31 -1.77
N ARG A 60 -9.68 -1.46 -1.18
CA ARG A 60 -9.81 -0.06 -1.57
C ARG A 60 -8.49 0.69 -1.38
N VAL A 61 -7.84 0.55 -0.22
CA VAL A 61 -6.52 1.16 0.05
C VAL A 61 -5.48 0.76 -1.00
N LEU A 62 -5.43 -0.52 -1.40
CA LEU A 62 -4.50 -0.99 -2.43
C LEU A 62 -4.76 -0.35 -3.80
N VAL A 63 -6.03 -0.31 -4.23
CA VAL A 63 -6.42 0.25 -5.54
C VAL A 63 -6.18 1.76 -5.56
N GLU A 64 -6.65 2.48 -4.53
CA GLU A 64 -6.49 3.93 -4.42
C GLU A 64 -5.01 4.33 -4.40
N TRP A 65 -4.17 3.56 -3.71
CA TRP A 65 -2.73 3.79 -3.70
C TRP A 65 -2.09 3.68 -5.09
N VAL A 66 -2.40 2.59 -5.82
CA VAL A 66 -1.85 2.40 -7.17
C VAL A 66 -2.35 3.48 -8.13
N GLU A 67 -3.64 3.83 -8.04
CA GLU A 67 -4.25 4.87 -8.84
C GLU A 67 -3.65 6.26 -8.57
N ALA A 68 -3.40 6.61 -7.31
CA ALA A 68 -2.76 7.87 -6.95
C ALA A 68 -1.37 8.00 -7.57
N ILE A 69 -0.56 6.93 -7.54
CA ILE A 69 0.78 6.93 -8.14
C ILE A 69 0.69 6.98 -9.66
N ARG A 70 -0.22 6.22 -10.29
CA ARG A 70 -0.42 6.26 -11.74
C ARG A 70 -0.77 7.66 -12.23
N GLN A 71 -1.71 8.32 -11.55
CA GLN A 71 -2.11 9.69 -11.88
C GLN A 71 -0.94 10.66 -11.70
N LYS A 72 -0.22 10.57 -10.58
CA LYS A 72 0.94 11.43 -10.32
C LYS A 72 2.07 11.23 -11.34
N ARG A 73 2.28 9.98 -11.78
CA ARG A 73 3.24 9.65 -12.84
C ARG A 73 2.86 10.27 -14.18
N ALA A 74 1.57 10.23 -14.55
CA ALA A 74 1.07 10.90 -15.75
C ALA A 74 1.23 12.42 -15.69
N GLU A 75 1.09 13.03 -14.51
CA GLU A 75 1.26 14.47 -14.30
C GLU A 75 2.73 14.92 -14.37
N LEU A 76 3.64 14.19 -13.72
CA LEU A 76 5.04 14.63 -13.54
C LEU A 76 5.99 14.06 -14.59
N GLY A 77 5.68 12.90 -15.17
CA GLY A 77 6.47 12.25 -16.23
C GLY A 77 7.85 11.74 -15.82
N VAL A 78 8.25 11.90 -14.54
CA VAL A 78 9.56 11.48 -14.02
C VAL A 78 9.38 10.77 -12.69
N ASP A 79 9.79 9.51 -12.62
CA ASP A 79 9.59 8.62 -11.46
C ASP A 79 10.17 9.16 -10.16
N GLU A 80 11.37 9.76 -10.18
CA GLU A 80 11.94 10.37 -8.98
C GLU A 80 11.13 11.58 -8.50
N ALA A 81 10.52 12.36 -9.39
CA ALA A 81 9.62 13.45 -9.00
C ALA A 81 8.32 12.92 -8.36
N VAL A 82 7.81 11.78 -8.84
CA VAL A 82 6.66 11.10 -8.22
C VAL A 82 7.01 10.61 -6.82
N ILE A 83 8.16 9.95 -6.67
CA ILE A 83 8.67 9.48 -5.38
C ILE A 83 8.81 10.63 -4.39
N ASP A 84 9.48 11.71 -4.80
CA ASP A 84 9.69 12.88 -3.94
C ASP A 84 8.35 13.51 -3.54
N HIS A 85 7.38 13.59 -4.45
CA HIS A 85 6.02 14.06 -4.12
C HIS A 85 5.40 13.27 -2.95
N PHE A 86 5.36 11.94 -3.01
CA PHE A 86 4.76 11.14 -1.94
C PHE A 86 5.58 11.22 -0.64
N VAL A 87 6.91 11.21 -0.74
CA VAL A 87 7.82 11.36 0.41
C VAL A 87 7.60 12.68 1.15
N GLU A 88 7.37 13.78 0.43
CA GLU A 88 7.13 15.11 1.01
C GLU A 88 5.72 15.28 1.60
N HIS A 89 4.75 14.49 1.15
CA HIS A 89 3.34 14.60 1.56
C HIS A 89 2.90 13.50 2.54
N THR A 90 3.81 12.63 2.98
CA THR A 90 3.48 11.59 3.96
C THR A 90 3.15 12.21 5.33
N GLN A 91 2.06 11.76 5.93
CA GLN A 91 1.61 12.18 7.27
C GLN A 91 2.11 11.21 8.37
N MET A 92 3.01 10.29 8.03
CA MET A 92 3.50 9.27 8.95
C MET A 92 4.71 9.70 9.75
N ASP A 93 5.20 10.93 9.55
CA ASP A 93 6.27 11.54 10.31
C ASP A 93 5.93 11.62 11.82
N GLU A 94 4.70 11.99 12.16
CA GLU A 94 4.21 12.04 13.55
C GLU A 94 4.10 10.65 14.21
N VAL A 95 3.99 9.59 13.40
CA VAL A 95 3.74 8.22 13.87
C VAL A 95 5.00 7.38 13.92
N TRP A 96 5.80 7.41 12.85
CA TRP A 96 6.99 6.56 12.66
C TRP A 96 8.30 7.34 12.72
N GLY A 97 8.24 8.67 12.84
CA GLY A 97 9.39 9.55 12.74
C GLY A 97 9.76 9.83 11.28
N GLU A 98 10.22 11.06 11.03
CA GLU A 98 10.49 11.60 9.70
C GLU A 98 11.29 10.65 8.80
N ARG A 99 12.44 10.15 9.29
CA ARG A 99 13.30 9.25 8.49
C ARG A 99 12.55 7.99 8.04
N LYS A 100 11.91 7.27 8.98
CA LYS A 100 11.24 6.01 8.66
C LYS A 100 10.03 6.25 7.76
N ALA A 101 9.25 7.29 8.02
CA ALA A 101 8.10 7.65 7.20
C ALA A 101 8.51 7.91 5.74
N ARG A 102 9.56 8.71 5.53
CA ARG A 102 10.09 9.02 4.21
C ARG A 102 10.67 7.78 3.50
N ASP A 103 11.43 6.95 4.22
CA ASP A 103 12.02 5.73 3.66
C ASP A 103 10.93 4.72 3.24
N GLU A 104 9.90 4.53 4.08
CA GLU A 104 8.74 3.70 3.75
C GLU A 104 8.00 4.23 2.52
N GLU A 105 7.70 5.52 2.47
CA GLU A 105 6.94 6.09 1.35
C GLU A 105 7.73 5.99 0.04
N ARG A 106 9.05 6.22 0.09
CA ARG A 106 9.95 6.04 -1.05
C ARG A 106 9.94 4.60 -1.55
N LEU A 107 10.06 3.63 -0.65
CA LEU A 107 10.05 2.21 -1.00
C LEU A 107 8.70 1.80 -1.59
N ASN A 108 7.61 2.08 -0.90
CA ASN A 108 6.28 1.67 -1.33
C ASN A 108 5.88 2.32 -2.68
N THR A 109 6.28 3.58 -2.93
CA THR A 109 6.06 4.25 -4.21
C THR A 109 6.82 3.56 -5.35
N ARG A 110 8.10 3.23 -5.12
CA ARG A 110 8.93 2.53 -6.11
C ARG A 110 8.36 1.18 -6.51
N GLY A 111 7.78 0.43 -5.59
CA GLY A 111 7.19 -0.87 -5.92
C GLY A 111 5.96 -0.75 -6.82
N VAL A 112 5.15 0.29 -6.66
CA VAL A 112 4.04 0.56 -7.59
C VAL A 112 4.55 1.00 -8.95
N LEU A 113 5.55 1.89 -9.02
CA LEU A 113 6.13 2.30 -10.30
C LEU A 113 6.66 1.10 -11.08
N GLY A 114 7.40 0.19 -10.42
CA GLY A 114 7.85 -1.06 -11.04
C GLY A 114 6.71 -1.98 -11.48
N TYR A 115 5.61 -2.04 -10.71
CA TYR A 115 4.40 -2.77 -11.13
C TYR A 115 3.74 -2.13 -12.37
N LEU A 116 3.68 -0.80 -12.45
CA LEU A 116 3.13 -0.08 -13.60
C LEU A 116 3.97 -0.30 -14.86
N ASP A 117 5.29 -0.37 -14.73
CA ASP A 117 6.17 -0.75 -15.85
C ASP A 117 5.89 -2.17 -16.31
N TYR A 118 5.81 -3.13 -15.37
CA TYR A 118 5.52 -4.53 -15.67
C TYR A 118 4.23 -4.71 -16.49
N ILE A 119 3.14 -4.04 -16.11
CA ILE A 119 1.87 -4.14 -16.86
C ILE A 119 1.84 -3.31 -18.14
N GLY A 120 2.67 -2.28 -18.26
CA GLY A 120 2.79 -1.45 -19.47
C GLY A 120 3.66 -2.11 -20.54
N ASP A 121 4.60 -2.97 -20.14
CA ASP A 121 5.39 -3.83 -21.04
C ASP A 121 4.57 -5.03 -21.57
N ASP A 122 3.45 -5.36 -20.93
CA ASP A 122 2.53 -6.46 -21.29
C ASP A 122 1.39 -6.02 -22.26
N GLU A 123 1.28 -4.72 -22.63
CA GLU A 123 0.36 -4.16 -23.66
C GLU A 123 1.01 -4.02 -25.04
#